data_AF-A0A961RME9-F1
#
_entry.id   AF-A0A961RME9-F1
#
_cell.length_a   1.000
_cell.length_b   1.000
_cell.length_c   1.000
_cell.angle_alpha   90.00
_cell.angle_beta   90.00
_cell.angle_gamma   90.00
#
_symmetry.space_group_name_H-M   'P 1'
#
loop_
_entity.id
_entity.type
_entity.pdbx_description
1 polymer ?
#
loop_
_entity_poly.entity_id
_entity_poly.type
_entity_poly.pdbx_seq_one_letter_code
_entity_poly.pdbx_strand_id
1 'polypeptide(L)'
;GLVGWLMERPEFQGMELKYSRAETMPFHRMKVRLKKEIVTMGVADVDPLNGTGAYVDPAGWNALISDPDTVIIDTRNDYEVALGTFRGAIDPKTETFREFPDWVARNHNLLAGRKVAMFCTGGIRCEKATAYVRSLGFDEVYHLKGGILQYLEDMPEEQSLWDGECFVFDERVSVGHGLEIGDATLCRACRHPLTAEDRASPGFEEGVSCPHCIGTRSDEDRRRYAQRQRQVELAERRGKRHIGS
;
A
#
# COMPACT_ATOMS: atom_id res chain seq x y z
N GLY A 1 -7.55 17.49 -20.69
CA GLY A 1 -6.91 16.21 -20.32
C GLY A 1 -7.87 15.36 -19.50
N LEU A 2 -7.55 14.09 -19.22
CA LEU A 2 -8.45 13.17 -18.51
C LEU A 2 -8.99 13.74 -17.19
N VAL A 3 -8.12 14.38 -16.39
CA VAL A 3 -8.51 14.98 -15.10
C VAL A 3 -9.61 16.03 -15.27
N GLY A 4 -9.44 16.98 -16.20
CA GLY A 4 -10.47 18.00 -16.48
C GLY A 4 -11.80 17.37 -16.92
N TRP A 5 -11.73 16.35 -17.79
CA TRP A 5 -12.92 15.62 -18.23
C TRP A 5 -13.64 14.89 -17.09
N LEU A 6 -12.91 14.37 -16.09
CA LEU A 6 -13.50 13.77 -14.89
C LEU A 6 -14.13 14.82 -13.99
N MET A 7 -13.47 15.96 -13.77
CA MET A 7 -13.96 17.04 -12.90
C MET A 7 -15.23 17.73 -13.43
N GLU A 8 -15.48 17.67 -14.74
CA GLU A 8 -16.72 18.16 -15.35
C GLU A 8 -17.94 17.25 -15.10
N ARG A 9 -17.74 16.03 -14.57
CA ARG A 9 -18.82 15.07 -14.31
C ARG A 9 -19.49 15.35 -12.96
N PRO A 10 -20.84 15.49 -12.91
CA PRO A 10 -21.56 15.64 -11.66
C PRO A 10 -21.24 14.57 -10.62
N GLU A 11 -21.01 13.33 -11.06
CA GLU A 11 -20.73 12.16 -10.22
C GLU A 11 -19.36 12.22 -9.52
N PHE A 12 -18.45 13.09 -10.01
CA PHE A 12 -17.12 13.29 -9.43
C PHE A 12 -16.95 14.68 -8.81
N GLN A 13 -18.05 15.43 -8.62
CA GLN A 13 -17.99 16.69 -7.89
C GLN A 13 -17.52 16.47 -6.45
N GLY A 14 -16.62 17.33 -5.98
CA GLY A 14 -16.02 17.21 -4.65
C GLY A 14 -14.91 16.15 -4.54
N MET A 15 -14.52 15.49 -5.64
CA MET A 15 -13.38 14.58 -5.64
C MET A 15 -12.09 15.33 -5.29
N GLU A 16 -11.43 14.90 -4.22
CA GLU A 16 -10.11 15.38 -3.85
C GLU A 16 -9.04 14.73 -4.75
N LEU A 17 -8.22 15.55 -5.39
CA LEU A 17 -7.12 15.07 -6.24
C LEU A 17 -5.79 15.25 -5.53
N LYS A 18 -5.05 14.15 -5.41
CA LYS A 18 -3.69 14.11 -4.88
C LYS A 18 -2.69 13.92 -6.01
N TYR A 19 -1.58 14.65 -5.94
CA TYR A 19 -0.56 14.64 -6.97
C TYR A 19 0.77 14.20 -6.37
N SER A 20 1.50 13.39 -7.11
CA SER A 20 2.87 12.99 -6.79
C SER A 20 3.65 12.94 -8.11
N ARG A 21 4.92 13.33 -8.06
CA ARG A 21 5.75 13.51 -9.26
C ARG A 21 6.70 12.32 -9.44
N ALA A 22 7.15 12.14 -10.67
CA ALA A 22 8.14 11.16 -11.06
C ALA A 22 8.88 11.68 -12.30
N GLU A 23 10.17 11.39 -12.42
CA GLU A 23 10.96 11.79 -13.60
C GLU A 23 10.54 11.03 -14.86
N THR A 24 10.09 9.79 -14.69
CA THR A 24 9.64 8.92 -15.78
C THR A 24 8.20 8.45 -15.54
N MET A 25 7.48 8.12 -16.61
CA MET A 25 6.09 7.66 -16.53
C MET A 25 6.00 6.33 -15.75
N PRO A 26 5.43 6.31 -14.53
CA PRO A 26 5.50 5.14 -13.66
C PRO A 26 4.46 4.07 -14.00
N PHE A 27 3.57 4.34 -14.96
CA PHE A 27 2.59 3.37 -15.45
C PHE A 27 2.84 3.02 -16.90
N HIS A 28 2.83 1.72 -17.21
CA HIS A 28 3.05 1.27 -18.58
C HIS A 28 1.90 1.61 -19.54
N ARG A 29 0.65 1.61 -19.05
CA ARG A 29 -0.55 1.87 -19.85
C ARG A 29 -1.75 2.23 -18.98
N MET A 30 -2.74 2.91 -19.58
CA MET A 30 -4.04 3.13 -18.95
C MET A 30 -4.83 1.83 -18.83
N LYS A 31 -5.46 1.60 -17.67
CA LYS A 31 -6.38 0.47 -17.43
C LYS A 31 -7.59 0.97 -16.65
N VAL A 32 -8.78 0.67 -17.15
CA VAL A 32 -10.04 0.86 -16.41
C VAL A 32 -10.63 -0.52 -16.14
N ARG A 33 -11.06 -0.77 -14.90
CA ARG A 33 -11.58 -2.08 -14.48
C ARG A 33 -12.91 -1.89 -13.76
N LEU A 34 -13.94 -2.57 -14.24
CA LEU A 34 -15.19 -2.71 -13.50
C LEU A 34 -14.99 -3.74 -12.38
N LYS A 35 -15.29 -3.34 -11.15
CA LYS A 35 -15.17 -4.18 -9.96
C LYS A 35 -16.42 -4.00 -9.10
N LYS A 36 -16.78 -5.04 -8.34
CA LYS A 36 -17.85 -4.96 -7.34
C LYS A 36 -17.50 -3.99 -6.22
N GLU A 37 -16.22 -3.92 -5.87
CA GLU A 37 -15.68 -3.02 -4.86
C GLU A 37 -14.41 -2.34 -5.43
N ILE A 38 -14.28 -1.03 -5.22
CA ILE A 38 -13.08 -0.26 -5.62
C ILE A 38 -11.83 -0.73 -4.86
N VAL A 39 -12.00 -1.11 -3.58
CA VAL A 39 -11.03 -1.85 -2.77
C VAL A 39 -11.79 -3.01 -2.11
N THR A 40 -11.31 -4.24 -2.33
CA THR A 40 -12.08 -5.44 -1.97
C THR A 40 -11.74 -5.92 -0.57
N MET A 41 -12.67 -5.73 0.36
CA MET A 41 -12.59 -6.28 1.72
C MET A 41 -13.41 -7.57 1.85
N GLY A 42 -14.43 -7.76 1.01
CA GLY A 42 -15.26 -8.97 1.04
C GLY A 42 -16.34 -9.00 2.11
N VAL A 43 -16.58 -7.88 2.80
CA VAL A 43 -17.68 -7.70 3.74
C VAL A 43 -18.79 -6.92 3.06
N ALA A 44 -20.01 -7.46 3.06
CA ALA A 44 -21.19 -6.78 2.55
C ALA A 44 -21.61 -5.64 3.51
N ASP A 45 -22.33 -4.64 2.98
CA ASP A 45 -23.03 -3.63 3.77
C ASP A 45 -22.17 -2.76 4.71
N VAL A 46 -20.87 -2.69 4.46
CA VAL A 46 -20.01 -1.68 5.10
C VAL A 46 -20.26 -0.35 4.42
N ASP A 47 -20.93 0.56 5.13
CA ASP A 47 -21.17 1.93 4.68
C ASP A 47 -20.02 2.86 5.12
N PRO A 48 -19.09 3.23 4.22
CA PRO A 48 -18.00 4.14 4.55
C PRO A 48 -18.45 5.60 4.68
N LEU A 49 -19.67 5.96 4.30
CA LEU A 49 -20.14 7.35 4.40
C LEU A 49 -20.63 7.71 5.80
N ASN A 50 -21.26 6.75 6.48
CA ASN A 50 -21.85 6.97 7.80
C ASN A 50 -21.19 6.12 8.90
N GLY A 51 -20.36 5.14 8.54
CA GLY A 51 -19.73 4.21 9.47
C GLY A 51 -18.27 4.52 9.79
N THR A 52 -17.59 5.41 9.06
CA THR A 52 -16.14 5.62 9.21
C THR A 52 -15.74 6.10 10.60
N GLY A 53 -14.55 5.69 11.02
CA GLY A 53 -13.87 6.22 12.20
C GLY A 53 -13.54 7.70 12.07
N ALA A 54 -13.03 8.29 13.15
CA ALA A 54 -12.63 9.68 13.12
C ALA A 54 -11.34 9.86 12.30
N TYR A 55 -11.36 10.83 11.40
CA TYR A 55 -10.17 11.28 10.67
C TYR A 55 -9.20 11.96 11.61
N VAL A 56 -7.91 11.62 11.48
CA VAL A 56 -6.82 12.31 12.16
C VAL A 56 -5.84 12.80 11.12
N ASP A 57 -5.64 14.11 11.08
CA ASP A 57 -4.66 14.74 10.18
C ASP A 57 -3.22 14.38 10.61
N PRO A 58 -2.23 14.41 9.70
CA PRO A 58 -0.84 14.05 10.00
C PRO A 58 -0.25 14.73 11.26
N ALA A 59 -0.56 16.01 11.47
CA ALA A 59 -0.10 16.77 12.64
C ALA A 59 -0.63 16.20 13.98
N GLY A 60 -1.84 15.64 14.00
CA GLY A 60 -2.43 14.99 15.18
C GLY A 60 -2.07 13.50 15.29
N TRP A 61 -1.59 12.90 14.20
CA TRP A 61 -1.34 11.46 14.12
C TRP A 61 -0.28 11.00 15.11
N ASN A 62 0.86 11.69 15.16
CA ASN A 62 1.96 11.32 16.07
C ASN A 62 1.54 11.31 17.54
N ALA A 63 0.72 12.28 17.95
CA ALA A 63 0.22 12.33 19.32
C ALA A 63 -0.69 11.12 19.63
N LEU A 64 -1.57 10.76 18.70
CA LEU A 64 -2.44 9.59 18.85
C LEU A 64 -1.65 8.28 18.94
N ILE A 65 -0.67 8.09 18.06
CA ILE A 65 0.09 6.83 18.01
C ILE A 65 1.21 6.76 19.05
N SER A 66 1.55 7.86 19.72
CA SER A 66 2.48 7.86 20.86
C SER A 66 1.78 7.56 22.20
N ASP A 67 0.44 7.59 22.22
CA ASP A 67 -0.34 7.20 23.39
C ASP A 67 -0.21 5.68 23.61
N PRO A 68 0.28 5.22 24.79
CA PRO A 68 0.47 3.80 25.06
C PRO A 68 -0.84 2.99 25.04
N ASP A 69 -1.98 3.64 25.22
CA ASP A 69 -3.29 2.98 25.18
C ASP A 69 -3.83 2.81 23.75
N THR A 70 -3.16 3.38 22.74
CA THR A 70 -3.51 3.23 21.33
C THR A 70 -2.95 1.95 20.72
N VAL A 71 -3.81 1.18 20.07
CA VAL A 71 -3.43 0.09 19.17
C VAL A 71 -3.29 0.66 17.76
N ILE A 72 -2.09 0.57 17.21
CA ILE A 72 -1.78 1.04 15.86
C ILE A 72 -1.82 -0.18 14.93
N ILE A 73 -2.56 -0.12 13.82
CA ILE A 73 -2.73 -1.24 12.91
C ILE A 73 -2.44 -0.81 11.47
N ASP A 74 -1.51 -1.51 10.84
CA ASP A 74 -1.24 -1.36 9.41
C ASP A 74 -2.26 -2.19 8.62
N THR A 75 -3.12 -1.54 7.84
CA THR A 75 -4.15 -2.25 7.06
C THR A 75 -3.66 -2.68 5.67
N ARG A 76 -2.36 -2.51 5.41
CA ARG A 76 -1.71 -2.94 4.17
C ARG A 76 -1.40 -4.44 4.18
N ASN A 77 -1.02 -4.97 3.02
CA ASN A 77 -0.60 -6.37 2.93
C ASN A 77 0.84 -6.52 3.43
N ASP A 78 1.22 -7.73 3.83
CA ASP A 78 2.52 -8.10 4.38
C ASP A 78 3.73 -7.53 3.61
N TYR A 79 3.71 -7.60 2.27
CA TYR A 79 4.79 -7.10 1.42
C TYR A 79 4.93 -5.57 1.44
N GLU A 80 3.86 -4.84 1.75
CA GLU A 80 3.88 -3.38 1.89
C GLU A 80 4.46 -2.98 3.25
N VAL A 81 4.13 -3.74 4.29
CA VAL A 81 4.63 -3.54 5.66
C VAL A 81 6.11 -3.85 5.76
N ALA A 82 6.59 -4.87 5.03
CA ALA A 82 7.99 -5.27 5.00
C ALA A 82 8.95 -4.16 4.51
N LEU A 83 8.49 -3.21 3.69
CA LEU A 83 9.30 -2.07 3.24
C LEU A 83 9.39 -0.94 4.26
N GLY A 84 8.38 -0.79 5.11
CA GLY A 84 8.32 0.29 6.07
C GLY A 84 6.94 0.39 6.70
N THR A 85 6.88 0.86 7.94
CA THR A 85 5.63 1.01 8.71
C THR A 85 5.81 2.05 9.82
N PHE A 86 4.72 2.42 10.50
CA PHE A 86 4.81 3.27 11.68
C PHE A 86 5.39 2.50 12.86
N ARG A 87 6.24 3.16 13.66
CA ARG A 87 6.80 2.57 14.87
C ARG A 87 5.71 2.09 15.82
N GLY A 88 5.82 0.84 16.27
CA GLY A 88 4.83 0.22 17.15
C GLY A 88 3.54 -0.24 16.45
N ALA A 89 3.43 -0.10 15.13
CA ALA A 89 2.32 -0.65 14.37
C ALA A 89 2.31 -2.17 14.39
N ILE A 90 1.11 -2.73 14.57
CA ILE A 90 0.86 -4.14 14.42
C ILE A 90 0.71 -4.44 12.93
N ASP A 91 1.49 -5.40 12.47
CA ASP A 91 1.35 -6.01 11.15
C ASP A 91 0.37 -7.20 11.24
N PRO A 92 -0.81 -7.12 10.61
CA PRO A 92 -1.77 -8.23 10.58
C PRO A 92 -1.27 -9.47 9.85
N LYS A 93 -0.18 -9.38 9.09
CA LYS A 93 0.37 -10.43 8.23
C LYS A 93 -0.64 -10.93 7.20
N THR A 94 -1.45 -10.04 6.66
CA THR A 94 -2.44 -10.35 5.62
C THR A 94 -1.77 -10.37 4.25
N GLU A 95 -2.00 -11.42 3.47
CA GLU A 95 -1.57 -11.44 2.05
C GLU A 95 -2.51 -10.56 1.21
N THR A 96 -3.78 -10.50 1.61
CA THR A 96 -4.80 -9.67 0.98
C THR A 96 -5.68 -8.95 2.01
N PHE A 97 -6.14 -7.75 1.66
CA PHE A 97 -7.07 -6.99 2.50
C PHE A 97 -8.41 -7.70 2.82
N ARG A 98 -8.74 -8.80 2.12
CA ARG A 98 -9.92 -9.64 2.45
C ARG A 98 -9.76 -10.43 3.73
N GLU A 99 -8.54 -10.63 4.20
CA GLU A 99 -8.24 -11.36 5.45
C GLU A 99 -8.31 -10.43 6.67
N PHE A 100 -8.38 -9.11 6.46
CA PHE A 100 -8.44 -8.13 7.54
C PHE A 100 -9.63 -8.34 8.49
N PRO A 101 -10.87 -8.60 8.01
CA PRO A 101 -12.02 -8.90 8.88
C PRO A 101 -11.78 -10.09 9.83
N ASP A 102 -11.20 -11.17 9.30
CA ASP A 102 -10.88 -12.37 10.09
C ASP A 102 -9.75 -12.12 11.09
N TRP A 103 -8.80 -11.25 10.75
CA TRP A 103 -7.77 -10.82 11.68
C TRP A 103 -8.38 -10.02 12.84
N VAL A 104 -9.26 -9.06 12.57
CA VAL A 104 -9.95 -8.27 13.62
C VAL A 104 -10.75 -9.18 14.54
N ALA A 105 -11.52 -10.12 13.98
CA ALA A 105 -12.33 -11.06 14.76
C ALA A 105 -11.48 -11.91 15.72
N ARG A 106 -10.33 -12.41 15.25
CA ARG A 106 -9.38 -13.18 16.08
C ARG A 106 -8.68 -12.34 17.15
N ASN A 107 -8.56 -11.03 16.92
CA ASN A 107 -7.86 -10.10 17.81
C ASN A 107 -8.83 -9.18 18.57
N HIS A 108 -10.11 -9.51 18.69
CA HIS A 108 -11.11 -8.66 19.34
C HIS A 108 -10.65 -8.17 20.74
N ASN A 109 -10.11 -9.07 21.56
CA ASN A 109 -9.66 -8.75 22.92
C ASN A 109 -8.45 -7.81 22.98
N LEU A 110 -7.64 -7.78 21.92
CA LEU A 110 -6.52 -6.84 21.81
C LEU A 110 -7.01 -5.40 21.61
N LEU A 111 -8.16 -5.26 20.94
CA LEU A 111 -8.74 -3.98 20.55
C LEU A 111 -9.76 -3.46 21.56
N ALA A 112 -10.39 -4.35 22.34
CA ALA A 112 -11.50 -4.01 23.22
C ALA A 112 -11.08 -3.00 24.29
N GLY A 113 -11.84 -1.90 24.40
CA GLY A 113 -11.60 -0.84 25.37
C GLY A 113 -10.37 0.04 25.10
N ARG A 114 -9.78 -0.04 23.89
CA ARG A 114 -8.62 0.75 23.49
C ARG A 114 -8.94 1.63 22.28
N LYS A 115 -8.12 2.67 22.09
CA LYS A 115 -8.11 3.46 20.85
C LYS A 115 -7.51 2.62 19.74
N VAL A 116 -8.16 2.58 18.59
CA VAL A 116 -7.69 1.85 17.40
C VAL A 116 -7.33 2.83 16.30
N ALA A 117 -6.04 2.98 16.02
CA ALA A 117 -5.52 3.86 14.97
C ALA A 117 -5.11 3.03 13.75
N MET A 118 -5.76 3.24 12.61
CA MET A 118 -5.51 2.50 11.37
C MET A 118 -4.95 3.39 10.27
N PHE A 119 -4.06 2.83 9.45
CA PHE A 119 -3.50 3.54 8.30
C PHE A 119 -3.27 2.60 7.11
N CYS A 120 -3.12 3.20 5.94
CA CYS A 120 -2.67 2.57 4.70
C CYS A 120 -2.03 3.63 3.80
N THR A 121 -1.59 3.26 2.59
CA THR A 121 -0.86 4.15 1.68
C THR A 121 -1.59 5.48 1.42
N GLY A 122 -2.86 5.43 1.02
CA GLY A 122 -3.63 6.62 0.61
C GLY A 122 -5.02 6.74 1.25
N GLY A 123 -5.28 6.03 2.35
CA GLY A 123 -6.54 6.13 3.13
C GLY A 123 -7.68 5.19 2.70
N ILE A 124 -7.79 4.80 1.42
CA ILE A 124 -8.98 4.08 0.92
C ILE A 124 -9.31 2.74 1.62
N ARG A 125 -8.30 1.97 2.08
CA ARG A 125 -8.56 0.75 2.87
C ARG A 125 -9.12 1.11 4.23
N CYS A 126 -8.61 2.18 4.83
CA CYS A 126 -9.03 2.65 6.14
C CYS A 126 -10.47 3.18 6.13
N GLU A 127 -10.98 3.70 5.01
CA GLU A 127 -12.40 4.05 4.89
C GLU A 127 -13.31 2.84 5.16
N LYS A 128 -12.92 1.66 4.66
CA LYS A 128 -13.66 0.42 4.91
C LYS A 128 -13.30 -0.21 6.25
N ALA A 129 -12.02 -0.24 6.60
CA ALA A 129 -11.54 -0.89 7.80
C ALA A 129 -12.11 -0.23 9.06
N THR A 130 -12.12 1.11 9.14
CA THR A 130 -12.69 1.80 10.30
C THR A 130 -14.19 1.59 10.39
N ALA A 131 -14.91 1.65 9.26
CA ALA A 131 -16.35 1.39 9.25
C ALA A 131 -16.71 -0.03 9.70
N TYR A 132 -15.95 -1.02 9.27
CA TYR A 132 -16.11 -2.39 9.72
C TYR A 132 -15.76 -2.56 11.21
N VAL A 133 -14.65 -2.02 11.68
CA VAL A 133 -14.28 -2.13 13.10
C VAL A 133 -15.34 -1.44 13.96
N ARG A 134 -15.83 -0.24 13.59
CA ARG A 134 -16.93 0.41 14.33
C ARG A 134 -18.21 -0.42 14.35
N SER A 135 -18.56 -1.12 13.27
CA SER A 135 -19.77 -1.97 13.25
C SER A 135 -19.69 -3.17 14.20
N LEU A 136 -18.49 -3.55 14.64
CA LEU A 136 -18.27 -4.56 15.68
C LEU A 136 -18.42 -4.02 17.10
N GLY A 137 -18.71 -2.72 17.28
CA GLY A 137 -18.93 -2.09 18.58
C GLY A 137 -17.70 -1.45 19.21
N PHE A 138 -16.63 -1.21 18.45
CA PHE A 138 -15.50 -0.41 18.91
C PHE A 138 -15.81 1.08 18.72
N ASP A 139 -15.73 1.85 19.81
CA ASP A 139 -16.10 3.28 19.80
C ASP A 139 -14.97 4.20 19.32
N GLU A 140 -13.76 4.02 19.86
CA GLU A 140 -12.59 4.87 19.62
C GLU A 140 -11.77 4.37 18.42
N VAL A 141 -12.31 4.51 17.21
CA VAL A 141 -11.67 4.07 15.97
C VAL A 141 -11.28 5.29 15.12
N TYR A 142 -10.00 5.34 14.74
CA TYR A 142 -9.38 6.44 14.02
C TYR A 142 -8.68 5.94 12.75
N HIS A 143 -8.55 6.82 11.76
CA HIS A 143 -7.58 6.59 10.69
C HIS A 143 -6.81 7.83 10.27
N LEU A 144 -5.64 7.61 9.68
CA LEU A 144 -4.80 8.66 9.13
C LEU A 144 -5.44 9.24 7.86
N LYS A 145 -5.88 10.50 7.94
CA LYS A 145 -6.46 11.20 6.80
C LYS A 145 -5.40 11.38 5.71
N GLY A 146 -5.75 10.98 4.49
CA GLY A 146 -4.82 11.02 3.36
C GLY A 146 -3.75 9.93 3.34
N GLY A 147 -3.71 9.07 4.37
CA GLY A 147 -2.78 7.94 4.46
C GLY A 147 -1.32 8.34 4.64
N ILE A 148 -0.44 7.33 4.53
CA ILE A 148 1.01 7.48 4.68
C ILE A 148 1.57 8.52 3.71
N LEU A 149 1.05 8.59 2.47
CA LEU A 149 1.55 9.56 1.49
C LEU A 149 1.37 11.01 1.97
N GLN A 150 0.21 11.36 2.52
CA GLN A 150 0.02 12.71 3.06
C GLN A 150 0.92 12.96 4.27
N TYR A 151 1.10 11.95 5.12
CA TYR A 151 1.99 12.06 6.27
C TYR A 151 3.44 12.32 5.86
N LEU A 152 3.97 11.59 4.88
CA LEU A 152 5.34 11.76 4.39
C LEU A 152 5.55 13.11 3.67
N GLU A 153 4.48 13.70 3.13
CA GLU A 153 4.49 15.02 2.50
C GLU A 153 4.46 16.15 3.55
N ASP A 154 3.60 16.02 4.58
CA ASP A 154 3.31 17.10 5.53
C ASP A 154 4.25 17.12 6.74
N MET A 155 4.75 15.95 7.17
CA MET A 155 5.52 15.82 8.41
C MET A 155 7.02 15.98 8.19
N PRO A 156 7.69 16.84 8.99
CA PRO A 156 9.15 16.89 9.03
C PRO A 156 9.75 15.54 9.38
N GLU A 157 10.78 15.12 8.66
CA GLU A 157 11.43 13.81 8.84
C GLU A 157 11.97 13.63 10.26
N GLU A 158 12.49 14.69 10.89
CA GLU A 158 13.04 14.63 12.25
C GLU A 158 11.97 14.37 13.32
N GLN A 159 10.70 14.61 12.99
CA GLN A 159 9.55 14.37 13.86
C GLN A 159 8.78 13.11 13.45
N SER A 160 9.25 12.43 12.41
CA SER A 160 8.55 11.27 11.85
C SER A 160 8.61 10.07 12.79
N LEU A 161 7.50 9.33 12.82
CA LEU A 161 7.40 8.01 13.42
C LEU A 161 7.32 6.90 12.36
N TRP A 162 7.51 7.25 11.10
CA TRP A 162 7.58 6.31 10.00
C TRP A 162 9.00 5.75 9.87
N ASP A 163 9.14 4.43 9.83
CA ASP A 163 10.42 3.75 9.61
C ASP A 163 10.37 3.03 8.24
N GLY A 164 11.39 3.25 7.38
CA GLY A 164 11.52 2.60 6.06
C GLY A 164 10.85 3.36 4.90
N GLU A 165 10.43 2.64 3.86
CA GLU A 165 9.83 3.20 2.65
C GLU A 165 8.36 2.81 2.48
N CYS A 166 7.55 3.70 1.90
CA CYS A 166 6.13 3.46 1.64
C CYS A 166 5.92 2.84 0.26
N PHE A 167 5.45 1.60 0.21
CA PHE A 167 5.10 0.93 -1.05
C PHE A 167 4.02 1.70 -1.85
N VAL A 168 4.25 1.86 -3.16
CA VAL A 168 3.30 2.43 -4.11
C VAL A 168 3.04 1.48 -5.29
N PHE A 169 1.81 1.51 -5.81
CA PHE A 169 1.30 0.53 -6.79
C PHE A 169 1.66 0.87 -8.25
N ASP A 170 2.91 1.29 -8.47
CA ASP A 170 3.44 1.66 -9.78
C ASP A 170 4.94 1.37 -9.89
N GLU A 171 5.58 1.73 -11.00
CA GLU A 171 6.99 1.37 -11.25
C GLU A 171 8.00 2.18 -10.43
N ARG A 172 7.57 3.15 -9.60
CA ARG A 172 8.42 3.72 -8.55
C ARG A 172 8.67 2.74 -7.40
N VAL A 173 7.76 1.78 -7.21
CA VAL A 173 7.78 0.74 -6.16
C VAL A 173 7.60 1.27 -4.75
N SER A 174 8.33 2.29 -4.37
CA SER A 174 8.26 2.90 -3.05
C SER A 174 8.57 4.41 -3.09
N VAL A 175 8.17 5.11 -2.02
CA VAL A 175 8.53 6.50 -1.77
C VAL A 175 8.90 6.71 -0.30
N GLY A 176 9.80 7.66 -0.03
CA GLY A 176 10.20 8.10 1.30
C GLY A 176 9.59 9.44 1.71
N HIS A 177 10.21 10.10 2.70
CA HIS A 177 9.86 11.46 3.10
C HIS A 177 9.95 12.44 1.93
N GLY A 178 9.04 13.42 1.90
CA GLY A 178 8.90 14.35 0.77
C GLY A 178 8.32 13.70 -0.50
N LEU A 179 7.86 12.44 -0.42
CA LEU A 179 7.43 11.62 -1.55
C LEU A 179 8.54 11.38 -2.59
N GLU A 180 9.80 11.46 -2.16
CA GLU A 180 10.96 11.11 -2.96
C GLU A 180 10.95 9.62 -3.30
N ILE A 181 11.42 9.27 -4.50
CA ILE A 181 11.44 7.87 -4.95
C ILE A 181 12.41 7.07 -4.08
N GLY A 182 11.95 5.93 -3.56
CA GLY A 182 12.77 5.04 -2.74
C GLY A 182 13.68 4.12 -3.56
N ASP A 183 14.47 3.32 -2.86
CA ASP A 183 15.44 2.38 -3.42
C ASP A 183 14.84 1.00 -3.73
N ALA A 184 13.64 0.70 -3.21
CA ALA A 184 13.01 -0.59 -3.45
C ALA A 184 12.74 -0.83 -4.93
N THR A 185 12.89 -2.09 -5.36
CA THR A 185 12.60 -2.51 -6.73
C THR A 185 11.64 -3.69 -6.75
N LEU A 186 10.93 -3.93 -7.85
CA LEU A 186 10.05 -5.09 -7.94
C LEU A 186 10.82 -6.29 -8.48
N CYS A 187 10.71 -7.43 -7.78
CA CYS A 187 11.10 -8.71 -8.34
C CYS A 187 10.37 -8.91 -9.68
N ARG A 188 11.12 -9.01 -10.76
CA ARG A 188 10.55 -9.18 -12.10
C ARG A 188 9.95 -10.57 -12.32
N ALA A 189 10.06 -11.50 -11.38
CA ALA A 189 9.37 -12.79 -11.37
C ALA A 189 8.04 -12.76 -10.60
N CYS A 190 8.06 -12.44 -9.31
CA CYS A 190 6.89 -12.56 -8.41
C CYS A 190 6.22 -11.23 -8.06
N ARG A 191 6.80 -10.09 -8.44
CA ARG A 191 6.33 -8.73 -8.09
C ARG A 191 6.35 -8.40 -6.59
N HIS A 192 7.05 -9.17 -5.77
CA HIS A 192 7.39 -8.75 -4.41
C HIS A 192 8.35 -7.56 -4.48
N PRO A 193 8.16 -6.49 -3.69
CA PRO A 193 9.16 -5.45 -3.54
C PRO A 193 10.42 -6.01 -2.90
N LEU A 194 11.59 -5.54 -3.33
CA LEU A 194 12.89 -6.00 -2.90
C LEU A 194 13.70 -4.81 -2.42
N THR A 195 14.22 -4.94 -1.20
CA THR A 195 15.24 -4.05 -0.65
C THR A 195 16.61 -4.32 -1.30
N ALA A 196 17.60 -3.47 -1.03
CA ALA A 196 18.98 -3.72 -1.43
C ALA A 196 19.52 -5.04 -0.83
N GLU A 197 19.12 -5.38 0.40
CA GLU A 197 19.50 -6.64 1.06
C GLU A 197 18.91 -7.85 0.34
N ASP A 198 17.63 -7.80 -0.04
CA ASP A 198 16.98 -8.90 -0.77
C ASP A 198 17.68 -9.19 -2.10
N ARG A 199 18.11 -8.12 -2.80
CA ARG A 199 18.83 -8.21 -4.07
C ARG A 199 20.26 -8.72 -3.90
N ALA A 200 20.87 -8.53 -2.73
CA ALA A 200 22.19 -9.07 -2.42
C ALA A 200 22.14 -10.56 -2.02
N SER A 201 20.95 -11.10 -1.76
CA SER A 201 20.80 -12.50 -1.34
C SER A 201 21.16 -13.50 -2.46
N PRO A 202 21.64 -14.71 -2.11
CA PRO A 202 21.91 -15.76 -3.09
C PRO A 202 20.68 -16.25 -3.86
N GLY A 203 19.47 -15.96 -3.35
CA GLY A 203 18.21 -16.34 -3.99
C GLY A 203 17.75 -15.37 -5.09
N PHE A 204 18.45 -14.26 -5.26
CA PHE A 204 18.11 -13.24 -6.24
C PHE A 204 18.81 -13.49 -7.58
N GLU A 205 18.01 -13.54 -8.63
CA GLU A 205 18.45 -13.49 -10.02
C GLU A 205 17.44 -12.64 -10.79
N GLU A 206 17.91 -11.53 -11.37
CA GLU A 206 17.05 -10.54 -12.04
C GLU A 206 16.19 -11.22 -13.11
N GLY A 207 14.87 -11.02 -13.03
CA GLY A 207 13.93 -11.67 -13.94
C GLY A 207 13.64 -13.14 -13.70
N VAL A 208 14.26 -13.80 -12.71
CA VAL A 208 14.14 -15.25 -12.50
C VAL A 208 13.60 -15.58 -11.12
N SER A 209 14.23 -15.07 -10.06
CA SER A 209 13.84 -15.34 -8.67
C SER A 209 14.27 -14.24 -7.70
N CYS A 210 13.73 -14.30 -6.49
CA CYS A 210 14.14 -13.53 -5.32
C CYS A 210 14.05 -14.44 -4.07
N PRO A 211 14.60 -14.04 -2.92
CA PRO A 211 14.54 -14.85 -1.69
C PRO A 211 13.10 -15.23 -1.28
N HIS A 212 12.09 -14.42 -1.61
CA HIS A 212 10.68 -14.71 -1.30
C HIS A 212 10.00 -15.71 -2.26
N CYS A 213 10.55 -15.93 -3.45
CA CYS A 213 9.91 -16.79 -4.46
C CYS A 213 10.77 -17.94 -4.95
N ILE A 214 12.06 -17.99 -4.61
CA ILE A 214 12.93 -19.08 -4.99
C ILE A 214 12.38 -20.43 -4.51
N GLY A 215 11.78 -20.51 -3.32
CA GLY A 215 11.19 -21.76 -2.81
C GLY A 215 9.80 -22.11 -3.36
N THR A 216 9.09 -21.16 -4.00
CA THR A 216 7.66 -21.33 -4.35
C THR A 216 7.41 -21.38 -5.86
N ARG A 217 8.41 -21.10 -6.69
CA ARG A 217 8.30 -21.11 -8.15
C ARG A 217 8.92 -22.37 -8.74
N SER A 218 8.20 -22.98 -9.69
CA SER A 218 8.68 -24.15 -10.43
C SER A 218 9.82 -23.78 -11.40
N ASP A 219 10.58 -24.77 -11.86
CA ASP A 219 11.59 -24.54 -12.90
C ASP A 219 10.99 -24.04 -14.22
N GLU A 220 9.76 -24.45 -14.52
CA GLU A 220 9.04 -23.94 -15.69
C GLU A 220 8.70 -22.46 -15.53
N ASP A 221 8.21 -22.05 -14.35
CA ASP A 221 7.96 -20.65 -14.05
C ASP A 221 9.23 -19.81 -14.20
N ARG A 222 10.35 -20.28 -13.62
CA ARG A 222 11.66 -19.61 -13.69
C ARG A 222 12.12 -19.44 -15.15
N ARG A 223 12.03 -20.49 -15.98
CA ARG A 223 12.36 -20.41 -17.41
C ARG A 223 11.50 -19.39 -18.14
N ARG A 224 10.20 -19.34 -17.87
CA ARG A 224 9.28 -18.37 -18.47
C ARG A 224 9.61 -16.93 -18.07
N TYR A 225 9.92 -16.71 -16.79
CA TYR A 225 10.29 -15.38 -16.29
C TYR A 225 11.63 -14.91 -16.87
N ALA A 226 12.64 -15.78 -16.88
CA ALA A 226 13.94 -15.51 -17.51
C ALA A 226 13.79 -15.14 -19.00
N GLN A 227 12.96 -15.88 -19.73
CA GLN A 227 12.70 -15.57 -21.13
C GLN A 227 12.01 -14.22 -21.30
N ARG A 228 11.04 -13.87 -20.44
CA ARG A 228 10.42 -12.54 -20.45
C ARG A 228 11.45 -11.44 -20.18
N GLN A 229 12.29 -11.62 -19.16
CA GLN A 229 13.35 -10.65 -18.81
C GLN A 229 14.31 -10.43 -19.98
N ARG A 230 14.74 -11.52 -20.63
CA ARG A 230 15.56 -11.43 -21.84
C ARG A 230 14.90 -10.62 -22.96
N GLN A 231 13.58 -10.73 -23.14
CA GLN A 231 12.86 -9.93 -24.13
C GLN A 231 12.81 -8.44 -23.74
N VAL A 232 12.70 -8.12 -22.46
CA VAL A 232 12.78 -6.75 -21.94
C VAL A 232 14.14 -6.13 -22.27
N GLU A 233 15.23 -6.79 -21.89
CA GLU A 233 16.60 -6.31 -22.12
C GLU A 233 16.94 -6.18 -23.62
N LEU A 234 16.41 -7.08 -24.46
CA LEU A 234 16.54 -6.98 -25.91
C LEU A 234 15.79 -5.78 -26.48
N ALA A 235 14.61 -5.45 -25.94
CA ALA A 235 13.85 -4.28 -26.37
C ALA A 235 14.54 -2.97 -25.93
N GLU A 236 15.03 -2.91 -24.69
CA GLU A 236 15.75 -1.76 -24.14
C GLU A 236 17.01 -1.45 -24.95
N ARG A 237 17.81 -2.48 -25.28
CA ARG A 237 18.97 -2.33 -26.18
C ARG A 237 18.61 -1.81 -27.58
N ARG A 238 17.36 -1.98 -28.01
CA ARG A 238 16.83 -1.49 -29.29
C ARG A 238 16.11 -0.14 -29.15
N GLY A 239 16.09 0.47 -27.96
CA GLY A 239 15.32 1.69 -27.67
C GLY A 239 13.80 1.50 -27.77
N LYS A 240 13.31 0.26 -27.62
CA LYS A 240 11.89 -0.09 -27.69
C LYS A 240 11.35 -0.49 -26.31
N ARG A 241 10.06 -0.30 -26.09
CA ARG A 241 9.37 -0.82 -24.90
C ARG A 241 8.90 -2.26 -25.15
N HIS A 242 9.03 -3.12 -24.13
CA HIS A 242 8.47 -4.48 -24.14
C HIS A 242 7.25 -4.63 -23.23
N ILE A 243 7.33 -4.11 -22.00
CA ILE A 243 6.23 -4.25 -21.05
C ILE A 243 5.19 -3.17 -21.30
N GLY A 244 3.95 -3.61 -21.48
CA GLY A 244 2.79 -2.72 -21.60
C GLY A 244 2.66 -1.99 -22.94
N SER A 245 3.56 -2.26 -23.89
CA SER A 245 3.36 -1.99 -25.32
C SER A 245 2.18 -2.78 -25.89
#